data_AF-A0AAW5IEH3-F1
#
_entry.id   AF-A0AAW5IEH3-F1
#
_cell.length_a   1.000
_cell.length_b   1.000
_cell.length_c   1.000
_cell.angle_alpha   90.00
_cell.angle_beta   90.00
_cell.angle_gamma   90.00
#
_symmetry.space_group_name_H-M   'P 1'
#
loop_
_entity.id
_entity.type
_entity.pdbx_description
1 polymer ?
#
loop_
_entity_poly.entity_id
_entity_poly.type
_entity_poly.pdbx_seq_one_letter_code
_entity_poly.pdbx_strand_id
1 'polypeptide(L)'
;MKKGIFRYRIITNLNCNMNESTGVNGNCYFCYQKFKSPLRLDCDKMEETLKKVGVLKRATIMGGESLLNPDLVKIVKIVSNYTSDGICLVTNGILLNEDIIVALKDAGLTEVAISVSSIEQYERRRDMALLCKEIIPNTRINIPKCKESLNPQLLETILSDGFYSIVCEDLQARYGEIRLPEGSVKVGDDGYGFYDYKWNGHTFGVFGNYGKYNRSDIIVTPLGNFCDWEKYCKAVKNNELVRRNNHIDDDKIVH
;
A
#
# COMPACT_ATOMS: atom_id res chain seq x y z
N MET A 1 -0.51 -14.28 22.94
CA MET A 1 -0.75 -13.83 21.55
C MET A 1 -2.26 -13.88 21.27
N LYS A 2 -2.93 -12.75 20.95
CA LYS A 2 -4.36 -12.80 20.59
C LYS A 2 -4.51 -13.62 19.29
N LYS A 3 -5.22 -14.75 19.33
CA LYS A 3 -5.54 -15.56 18.14
C LYS A 3 -6.11 -14.63 17.05
N GLY A 4 -5.49 -14.62 15.87
CA GLY A 4 -5.97 -13.88 14.70
C GLY A 4 -5.17 -12.63 14.30
N ILE A 5 -4.25 -12.13 15.14
CA ILE A 5 -3.37 -11.02 14.76
C ILE A 5 -2.09 -11.54 14.12
N PHE A 6 -1.79 -11.12 12.89
CA PHE A 6 -0.64 -11.65 12.12
C PHE A 6 0.34 -10.58 11.64
N ARG A 7 -0.07 -9.31 11.59
CA ARG A 7 0.69 -8.26 10.91
C ARG A 7 0.69 -6.93 11.67
N TYR A 8 1.85 -6.26 11.67
CA TYR A 8 1.96 -4.84 12.00
C TYR A 8 1.67 -3.96 10.78
N ARG A 9 0.94 -2.87 10.99
CA ARG A 9 0.93 -1.71 10.09
C ARG A 9 1.58 -0.54 10.77
N ILE A 10 2.77 -0.18 10.32
CA ILE A 10 3.56 0.91 10.88
C ILE A 10 3.32 2.15 10.03
N ILE A 11 2.65 3.15 10.59
CA ILE A 11 2.39 4.43 9.91
C ILE A 11 3.50 5.41 10.28
N THR A 12 4.36 5.77 9.32
CA THR A 12 5.56 6.60 9.57
C THR A 12 5.25 8.09 9.72
N ASN A 13 4.28 8.60 8.96
CA ASN A 13 3.85 9.98 8.91
C ASN A 13 2.54 10.07 8.09
N LEU A 14 1.97 11.27 7.93
CA LEU A 14 0.85 11.51 7.00
C LEU A 14 1.25 12.27 5.72
N ASN A 15 2.38 12.98 5.71
CA ASN A 15 2.80 13.84 4.60
C ASN A 15 3.11 13.02 3.34
N CYS A 16 2.79 13.54 2.16
CA CYS A 16 3.09 12.90 0.88
C CYS A 16 3.67 13.94 -0.08
N ASN A 17 4.65 13.53 -0.89
CA ASN A 17 5.26 14.36 -1.93
C ASN A 17 4.70 14.07 -3.34
N MET A 18 3.57 13.34 -3.43
CA MET A 18 2.93 13.03 -4.71
C MET A 18 2.22 14.26 -5.27
N ASN A 19 2.93 15.01 -6.10
CA ASN A 19 2.41 16.17 -6.83
C ASN A 19 1.96 15.83 -8.26
N GLU A 20 2.05 14.57 -8.68
CA GLU A 20 1.79 14.13 -10.07
C GLU A 20 0.36 13.57 -10.28
N SER A 21 -0.46 13.48 -9.22
CA SER A 21 -1.85 13.00 -9.25
C SER A 21 -2.81 13.98 -8.59
N THR A 22 -2.64 15.27 -8.86
CA THR A 22 -3.22 16.33 -8.01
C THR A 22 -4.74 16.34 -8.02
N GLY A 23 -5.31 16.00 -6.88
CA GLY A 23 -6.52 16.65 -6.42
C GLY A 23 -6.22 18.07 -5.96
N VAL A 24 -7.27 18.83 -5.70
CA VAL A 24 -7.17 20.13 -5.02
C VAL A 24 -6.38 19.92 -3.72
N ASN A 25 -5.30 20.70 -3.52
CA ASN A 25 -4.38 20.68 -2.36
C ASN A 25 -3.14 19.76 -2.42
N GLY A 26 -2.67 19.32 -3.60
CA GLY A 26 -1.38 18.62 -3.70
C GLY A 26 -1.38 17.20 -3.12
N ASN A 27 -2.56 16.60 -2.97
CA ASN A 27 -2.73 15.20 -2.60
C ASN A 27 -3.16 14.39 -3.81
N CYS A 28 -2.89 13.08 -3.84
CA CYS A 28 -3.55 12.22 -4.82
C CYS A 28 -5.06 12.39 -4.65
N TYR A 29 -5.81 12.76 -5.71
CA TYR A 29 -7.26 12.93 -5.57
C TYR A 29 -7.96 11.64 -5.14
N PHE A 30 -7.36 10.49 -5.46
CA PHE A 30 -7.81 9.16 -5.04
C PHE A 30 -7.25 8.72 -3.67
N CYS A 31 -6.43 9.53 -2.99
CA CYS A 31 -5.87 9.18 -1.70
C CYS A 31 -6.96 9.03 -0.64
N TYR A 32 -6.93 7.94 0.12
CA TYR A 32 -7.87 7.76 1.22
C TYR A 32 -7.56 8.66 2.42
N GLN A 33 -6.34 9.22 2.53
CA GLN A 33 -5.90 10.12 3.61
C GLN A 33 -5.90 11.57 3.15
N LYS A 34 -7.05 12.25 3.23
CA LYS A 34 -7.18 13.65 2.77
C LYS A 34 -6.49 14.66 3.69
N PHE A 35 -6.50 14.40 5.01
CA PHE A 35 -5.93 15.31 6.00
C PHE A 35 -4.50 14.89 6.37
N LYS A 36 -3.54 15.80 6.14
CA LYS A 36 -2.11 15.56 6.35
C LYS A 36 -1.56 16.43 7.48
N SER A 37 -1.95 16.13 8.72
CA SER A 37 -1.32 16.77 9.87
C SER A 37 0.18 16.44 9.90
N PRO A 38 1.04 17.37 10.35
CA PRO A 38 2.49 17.17 10.42
C PRO A 38 2.85 16.23 11.59
N LEU A 39 2.47 14.96 11.45
CA LEU A 39 2.75 13.91 12.40
C LEU A 39 3.93 13.07 11.90
N ARG A 40 4.80 12.69 12.83
CA ARG A 40 5.92 11.81 12.58
C ARG A 40 5.97 10.73 13.64
N LEU A 41 6.25 9.50 13.22
CA LEU A 41 6.38 8.37 14.11
C LEU A 41 7.59 8.55 15.03
N ASP A 42 7.32 8.51 16.32
CA ASP A 42 8.31 8.45 17.38
C ASP A 42 8.83 7.01 17.49
N CYS A 43 10.12 6.81 17.24
CA CYS A 43 10.73 5.48 17.21
C CYS A 43 10.69 4.80 18.58
N ASP A 44 10.84 5.55 19.67
CA ASP A 44 10.94 4.98 21.02
C ASP A 44 9.55 4.50 21.46
N LYS A 45 8.51 5.33 21.24
CA LYS A 45 7.12 4.92 21.47
C LYS A 45 6.66 3.78 20.56
N MET A 46 7.12 3.76 19.32
CA MET A 46 6.90 2.64 18.41
C MET A 46 7.49 1.37 19.01
N GLU A 47 8.77 1.38 19.41
CA GLU A 47 9.44 0.21 19.96
C GLU A 47 8.80 -0.27 21.27
N GLU A 48 8.41 0.63 22.17
CA GLU A 48 7.63 0.28 23.37
C GLU A 48 6.33 -0.44 23.03
N THR A 49 5.66 0.00 21.96
CA THR A 49 4.44 -0.64 21.46
C THR A 49 4.73 -2.04 20.91
N LEU A 50 5.79 -2.18 20.11
CA LEU A 50 6.21 -3.48 19.56
C LEU A 50 6.60 -4.46 20.68
N LYS A 51 7.30 -4.01 21.72
CA LYS A 51 7.63 -4.80 22.92
C LYS A 51 6.39 -5.34 23.63
N LYS A 52 5.34 -4.52 23.77
CA LYS A 52 4.08 -4.93 24.40
C LYS A 52 3.32 -5.98 23.58
N VAL A 53 3.44 -5.95 22.25
CA VAL A 53 2.72 -6.85 21.35
C VAL A 53 3.50 -8.15 21.10
N GLY A 54 4.81 -8.07 20.94
CA GLY A 54 5.71 -9.20 20.68
C GLY A 54 6.07 -9.37 19.20
N VAL A 55 6.55 -10.56 18.82
CA VAL A 55 6.90 -10.85 17.42
C VAL A 55 5.65 -11.24 16.64
N LEU A 56 5.41 -10.58 15.50
CA LEU A 56 4.37 -10.96 14.53
C LEU A 56 4.99 -11.55 13.27
N LYS A 57 4.18 -12.14 12.39
CA LYS A 57 4.72 -12.70 11.15
C LYS A 57 5.27 -11.63 10.23
N ARG A 58 4.50 -10.56 10.04
CA ARG A 58 4.82 -9.54 9.03
C ARG A 58 4.68 -8.13 9.55
N ALA A 59 5.38 -7.19 8.91
CA ALA A 59 5.09 -5.77 9.01
C ALA A 59 4.86 -5.16 7.63
N THR A 60 3.95 -4.20 7.55
CA THR A 60 3.81 -3.27 6.44
C THR A 60 4.13 -1.87 6.96
N ILE A 61 5.21 -1.29 6.49
CA ILE A 61 5.60 0.09 6.76
C ILE A 61 5.00 0.96 5.67
N MET A 62 4.20 1.94 6.06
CA MET A 62 3.47 2.81 5.16
C MET A 62 3.23 4.19 5.81
N GLY A 63 2.49 5.08 5.17
CA GLY A 63 2.20 6.41 5.68
C GLY A 63 1.49 7.27 4.65
N GLY A 64 1.80 8.56 4.63
CA GLY A 64 1.78 9.30 3.37
C GLY A 64 2.89 8.75 2.46
N GLU A 65 4.05 9.40 2.43
CA GLU A 65 5.27 8.86 1.83
C GLU A 65 6.29 8.55 2.94
N SER A 66 6.64 7.27 3.07
CA SER A 66 7.54 6.80 4.12
C SER A 66 8.99 7.25 3.91
N LEU A 67 9.44 7.42 2.67
CA LEU A 67 10.79 7.91 2.34
C LEU A 67 11.01 9.39 2.73
N LEU A 68 9.96 10.14 3.08
CA LEU A 68 10.11 11.48 3.67
C LEU A 68 10.56 11.44 5.13
N ASN A 69 10.51 10.28 5.79
CA ASN A 69 10.94 10.15 7.18
C ASN A 69 12.45 9.83 7.22
N PRO A 70 13.32 10.72 7.74
CA PRO A 70 14.75 10.46 7.78
C PRO A 70 15.13 9.32 8.74
N ASP A 71 14.23 8.89 9.63
CA ASP A 71 14.44 7.70 10.47
C ASP A 71 13.98 6.40 9.80
N LEU A 72 13.59 6.38 8.52
CA LEU A 72 12.99 5.19 7.90
C LEU A 72 13.88 3.94 8.04
N VAL A 73 15.19 4.07 7.80
CA VAL A 73 16.15 2.96 7.94
C VAL A 73 16.19 2.47 9.40
N LYS A 74 16.20 3.38 10.38
CA LYS A 74 16.11 3.05 11.81
C LYS A 74 14.79 2.33 12.13
N ILE A 75 13.67 2.79 11.58
CA ILE A 75 12.35 2.17 11.75
C ILE A 75 12.36 0.73 11.24
N VAL A 76 12.86 0.49 10.02
CA VAL A 76 13.00 -0.86 9.45
C VAL A 76 13.85 -1.74 10.36
N LYS A 77 14.99 -1.22 10.84
CA LYS A 77 15.90 -1.95 11.72
C LYS A 77 15.29 -2.31 13.06
N ILE A 78 14.47 -1.44 13.65
CA ILE A 78 13.74 -1.74 14.87
C ILE A 78 12.70 -2.82 14.58
N VAL A 79 11.87 -2.63 13.55
CA VAL A 79 10.76 -3.52 13.20
C VAL A 79 11.23 -4.93 12.87
N SER A 80 12.41 -5.10 12.26
CA SER A 80 12.96 -6.43 11.94
C SER A 80 13.19 -7.33 13.14
N ASN A 81 13.40 -6.75 14.33
CA ASN A 81 13.50 -7.53 15.58
C ASN A 81 12.13 -8.04 16.08
N TYR A 82 11.03 -7.56 15.50
CA TYR A 82 9.65 -7.89 15.91
C TYR A 82 8.85 -8.56 14.78
N THR A 83 9.53 -9.04 13.73
CA THR A 83 8.90 -9.79 12.62
C THR A 83 9.63 -11.09 12.32
N SER A 84 8.89 -12.18 12.09
CA SER A 84 9.50 -13.49 11.75
C SER A 84 9.64 -13.77 10.26
N ASP A 85 8.74 -13.25 9.41
CA ASP A 85 8.66 -13.64 7.99
C ASP A 85 9.12 -12.52 7.05
N GLY A 86 8.77 -11.27 7.34
CA GLY A 86 9.24 -10.16 6.51
C GLY A 86 8.58 -8.81 6.74
N ILE A 87 9.18 -7.80 6.11
CA ILE A 87 8.80 -6.39 6.17
C ILE A 87 8.57 -5.89 4.75
N CYS A 88 7.39 -5.33 4.51
CA CYS A 88 7.02 -4.68 3.27
C CYS A 88 7.00 -3.16 3.45
N LEU A 89 7.76 -2.44 2.64
CA LEU A 89 7.65 -0.98 2.50
C LEU A 89 6.66 -0.64 1.40
N VAL A 90 5.67 0.19 1.70
CA VAL A 90 4.80 0.80 0.69
C VAL A 90 5.29 2.22 0.45
N THR A 91 5.61 2.55 -0.80
CA THR A 91 6.15 3.86 -1.21
C THR A 91 5.58 4.26 -2.57
N ASN A 92 5.58 5.55 -2.90
CA ASN A 92 5.34 6.02 -4.25
C ASN A 92 6.55 5.87 -5.19
N GLY A 93 7.74 5.61 -4.64
CA GLY A 93 8.96 5.38 -5.39
C GLY A 93 9.69 6.63 -5.89
N ILE A 94 9.16 7.84 -5.69
CA ILE A 94 9.76 9.10 -6.20
C ILE A 94 11.15 9.35 -5.59
N LEU A 95 11.33 8.98 -4.32
CA LEU A 95 12.56 9.22 -3.56
C LEU A 95 13.48 8.00 -3.51
N LEU A 96 13.16 6.93 -4.26
CA LEU A 96 14.05 5.78 -4.34
C LEU A 96 15.32 6.17 -5.11
N ASN A 97 16.44 5.69 -4.58
CA ASN A 97 17.75 5.70 -5.19
C ASN A 97 18.51 4.46 -4.69
N GLU A 98 19.65 4.15 -5.30
CA GLU A 98 20.41 2.95 -4.95
C GLU A 98 20.81 2.90 -3.47
N ASP A 99 21.35 4.01 -2.95
CA ASP A 99 21.82 4.10 -1.55
C ASP A 99 20.71 3.80 -0.55
N ILE A 100 19.52 4.39 -0.74
CA ILE A 100 18.40 4.15 0.17
C ILE A 100 17.86 2.72 0.05
N ILE A 101 17.84 2.14 -1.16
CA ILE A 101 17.40 0.76 -1.38
C ILE A 101 18.34 -0.22 -0.64
N VAL A 102 19.66 -0.04 -0.79
CA VAL A 102 20.67 -0.85 -0.11
C VAL A 102 20.56 -0.68 1.41
N ALA A 103 20.48 0.55 1.91
CA ALA A 103 20.36 0.81 3.34
C ALA A 103 19.09 0.17 3.96
N LEU A 104 17.96 0.20 3.24
CA LEU A 104 16.73 -0.44 3.68
C LEU A 104 16.85 -1.96 3.69
N LYS A 105 17.45 -2.55 2.65
CA LYS A 105 17.73 -4.00 2.59
C LYS A 105 18.60 -4.44 3.77
N ASP A 106 19.69 -3.73 4.02
CA ASP A 106 20.63 -4.02 5.11
C ASP A 106 20.00 -3.85 6.51
N ALA A 107 19.00 -2.97 6.63
CA ALA A 107 18.19 -2.82 7.84
C ALA A 107 17.22 -4.00 8.07
N GLY A 108 16.99 -4.85 7.06
CA GLY A 108 16.12 -6.03 7.13
C GLY A 108 14.83 -5.90 6.33
N LEU A 109 14.73 -4.94 5.39
CA LEU A 109 13.59 -4.86 4.49
C LEU A 109 13.59 -6.04 3.50
N THR A 110 12.46 -6.73 3.37
CA THR A 110 12.37 -7.95 2.55
C THR A 110 11.52 -7.79 1.29
N GLU A 111 10.72 -6.71 1.22
CA GLU A 111 9.70 -6.51 0.19
C GLU A 111 9.44 -5.01 -0.01
N VAL A 112 9.23 -4.60 -1.26
CA VAL A 112 8.83 -3.23 -1.61
C VAL A 112 7.57 -3.28 -2.46
N ALA A 113 6.63 -2.38 -2.19
CA ALA A 113 5.41 -2.20 -2.94
C ALA A 113 5.36 -0.76 -3.45
N ILE A 114 5.73 -0.56 -4.71
CA ILE A 114 5.76 0.78 -5.33
C ILE A 114 4.38 1.09 -5.89
N SER A 115 3.80 2.21 -5.47
CA SER A 115 2.46 2.61 -5.90
C SER A 115 2.51 3.58 -7.08
N VAL A 116 1.95 3.16 -8.22
CA VAL A 116 1.86 3.97 -9.45
C VAL A 116 0.43 3.92 -9.98
N SER A 117 -0.11 5.07 -10.38
CA SER A 117 -1.51 5.17 -10.81
C SER A 117 -1.69 5.46 -12.29
N SER A 118 -0.62 5.77 -13.02
CA SER A 118 -0.64 6.02 -14.47
C SER A 118 0.62 5.49 -15.14
N ILE A 119 0.55 5.32 -16.47
CA ILE A 119 1.70 4.90 -17.30
C ILE A 119 2.84 5.90 -17.15
N GLU A 120 2.53 7.20 -17.23
CA GLU A 120 3.52 8.27 -17.12
C GLU A 120 4.29 8.24 -15.78
N GLN A 121 3.60 7.92 -14.68
CA GLN A 121 4.26 7.72 -13.39
C GLN A 121 5.16 6.49 -13.37
N TYR A 122 4.69 5.40 -13.98
CA TYR A 122 5.47 4.18 -14.06
C TYR A 122 6.73 4.39 -14.89
N GLU A 123 6.61 4.97 -16.09
CA GLU A 123 7.74 5.27 -16.98
C GLU A 123 8.81 6.13 -16.30
N ARG A 124 8.42 7.20 -15.60
CA ARG A 124 9.35 8.06 -14.85
C ARG A 124 10.12 7.31 -13.75
N ARG A 125 9.56 6.25 -13.20
CA ARG A 125 10.09 5.52 -12.04
C ARG A 125 10.60 4.13 -12.41
N ARG A 126 10.50 3.74 -13.69
CA ARG A 126 10.67 2.37 -14.18
C ARG A 126 12.06 1.84 -13.88
N ASP A 127 13.09 2.59 -14.25
CA ASP A 127 14.49 2.16 -14.06
C ASP A 127 14.81 1.97 -12.59
N MET A 128 14.33 2.87 -11.74
CA MET A 128 14.51 2.75 -10.29
C MET A 128 13.70 1.60 -9.68
N ALA A 129 12.50 1.33 -10.19
CA ALA A 129 11.72 0.17 -9.78
C ALA A 129 12.40 -1.16 -10.17
N LEU A 130 13.02 -1.21 -11.36
CA LEU A 130 13.78 -2.37 -11.83
C LEU A 130 15.03 -2.59 -10.98
N LEU A 131 15.80 -1.53 -10.69
CA LEU A 131 16.93 -1.60 -9.76
C LEU A 131 16.49 -2.05 -8.36
N CYS A 132 15.38 -1.51 -7.86
CA CYS A 132 14.82 -1.92 -6.58
C CYS A 132 14.46 -3.40 -6.55
N LYS A 133 13.92 -3.93 -7.65
CA LYS A 133 13.63 -5.36 -7.81
C LYS A 133 14.89 -6.22 -7.89
N GLU A 134 15.94 -5.74 -8.54
CA GLU A 134 17.23 -6.45 -8.57
C GLU A 134 17.81 -6.58 -7.15
N ILE A 135 17.81 -5.49 -6.38
CA ILE A 135 18.37 -5.48 -5.02
C ILE A 135 17.44 -6.17 -4.01
N ILE A 136 16.12 -5.96 -4.11
CA ILE A 136 15.07 -6.55 -3.26
C ILE A 136 14.10 -7.33 -4.18
N PRO A 137 14.33 -8.64 -4.40
CA PRO A 137 13.58 -9.45 -5.37
C PRO A 137 12.07 -9.46 -5.21
N ASN A 138 11.56 -9.30 -3.98
CA ASN A 138 10.12 -9.21 -3.71
C ASN A 138 9.58 -7.78 -3.94
N THR A 139 10.14 -7.03 -4.90
CA THR A 139 9.58 -5.74 -5.29
C THR A 139 8.40 -5.96 -6.24
N ARG A 140 7.25 -5.39 -5.89
CA ARG A 140 6.02 -5.42 -6.69
C ARG A 140 5.52 -4.02 -6.98
N ILE A 141 4.60 -3.94 -7.93
CA ILE A 141 3.86 -2.70 -8.20
C ILE A 141 2.44 -2.81 -7.66
N ASN A 142 2.02 -1.78 -6.93
CA ASN A 142 0.65 -1.60 -6.49
C ASN A 142 -0.03 -0.57 -7.40
N ILE A 143 -1.19 -0.91 -7.95
CA ILE A 143 -1.98 -0.05 -8.83
C ILE A 143 -3.25 0.36 -8.08
N PRO A 144 -3.35 1.59 -7.53
CA PRO A 144 -4.59 2.06 -6.95
C PRO A 144 -5.65 2.22 -8.03
N LYS A 145 -6.91 1.89 -7.72
CA LYS A 145 -8.04 2.17 -8.62
C LYS A 145 -8.30 3.67 -8.64
N CYS A 146 -8.19 4.26 -9.83
CA CYS A 146 -8.47 5.66 -10.12
C CYS A 146 -8.71 5.80 -11.63
N LYS A 147 -9.11 6.98 -12.11
CA LYS A 147 -9.48 7.20 -13.52
C LYS A 147 -8.40 6.74 -14.49
N GLU A 148 -7.14 6.99 -14.16
CA GLU A 148 -5.96 6.69 -14.97
C GLU A 148 -5.65 5.19 -15.04
N SER A 149 -6.01 4.42 -14.00
CA SER A 149 -5.74 2.98 -13.92
C SER A 149 -6.93 2.12 -14.32
N LEU A 150 -8.09 2.67 -14.69
CA LEU A 150 -9.24 1.88 -15.13
C LEU A 150 -9.00 1.14 -16.46
N ASN A 151 -8.01 1.58 -17.25
CA ASN A 151 -7.61 0.94 -18.50
C ASN A 151 -6.50 -0.11 -18.22
N PRO A 152 -6.50 -1.28 -18.90
CA PRO A 152 -5.51 -2.33 -18.67
C PRO A 152 -4.07 -1.95 -19.03
N GLN A 153 -3.84 -0.95 -19.89
CA GLN A 153 -2.54 -0.64 -20.47
C GLN A 153 -1.43 -0.44 -19.42
N LEU A 154 -1.73 0.21 -18.29
CA LEU A 154 -0.78 0.36 -17.18
C LEU A 154 -0.34 -1.01 -16.63
N LEU A 155 -1.30 -1.87 -16.35
CA LEU A 155 -1.03 -3.21 -15.83
C LEU A 155 -0.28 -4.05 -16.87
N GLU A 156 -0.65 -4.01 -18.15
CA GLU A 156 0.05 -4.71 -19.24
C GLU A 156 1.53 -4.32 -19.31
N THR A 157 1.82 -3.01 -19.27
CA THR A 157 3.20 -2.50 -19.30
C THR A 157 4.01 -3.01 -18.12
N ILE A 158 3.46 -2.91 -16.90
CA ILE A 158 4.15 -3.36 -15.68
C ILE A 158 4.40 -4.88 -15.68
N LEU A 159 3.40 -5.67 -16.11
CA LEU A 159 3.53 -7.13 -16.18
C LEU A 159 4.58 -7.54 -17.21
N SER A 160 4.65 -6.84 -18.34
CA SER A 160 5.65 -7.09 -19.39
C SER A 160 7.08 -6.84 -18.89
N ASP A 161 7.28 -5.93 -17.94
CA ASP A 161 8.54 -5.72 -17.22
C ASP A 161 8.81 -6.76 -16.11
N GLY A 162 7.96 -7.78 -16.04
CA GLY A 162 8.10 -8.96 -15.19
C GLY A 162 7.79 -8.70 -13.72
N PHE A 163 7.17 -7.58 -13.35
CA PHE A 163 6.74 -7.34 -11.97
C PHE A 163 5.53 -8.20 -11.63
N TYR A 164 5.52 -8.77 -10.43
CA TYR A 164 4.23 -9.11 -9.81
C TYR A 164 3.50 -7.79 -9.51
N SER A 165 2.21 -7.74 -9.78
CA SER A 165 1.41 -6.54 -9.58
C SER A 165 0.16 -6.83 -8.79
N ILE A 166 -0.28 -5.86 -8.00
CA ILE A 166 -1.56 -5.91 -7.29
C ILE A 166 -2.37 -4.70 -7.72
N VAL A 167 -3.55 -4.93 -8.30
CA VAL A 167 -4.59 -3.91 -8.39
C VAL A 167 -5.24 -3.79 -7.02
N CYS A 168 -5.00 -2.66 -6.37
CA CYS A 168 -5.39 -2.40 -5.00
C CYS A 168 -6.90 -2.21 -4.86
N GLU A 169 -7.38 -2.44 -3.63
CA GLU A 169 -8.74 -2.15 -3.23
C GLU A 169 -9.02 -0.64 -3.33
N ASP A 170 -10.24 -0.27 -3.74
CA ASP A 170 -10.71 1.10 -3.60
C ASP A 170 -11.40 1.27 -2.24
N LEU A 171 -10.62 1.71 -1.26
CA LEU A 171 -11.10 1.94 0.11
C LEU A 171 -12.20 2.99 0.21
N GLN A 172 -12.39 3.83 -0.80
CA GLN A 172 -13.43 4.86 -0.80
C GLN A 172 -14.65 4.50 -1.67
N ALA A 173 -14.63 3.34 -2.33
CA ALA A 173 -15.71 2.86 -3.20
C ALA A 173 -16.21 3.94 -4.19
N ARG A 174 -15.28 4.71 -4.77
CA ARG A 174 -15.51 5.79 -5.74
C ARG A 174 -15.29 5.35 -7.17
N TYR A 175 -14.47 4.34 -7.38
CA TYR A 175 -14.02 3.86 -8.68
C TYR A 175 -14.58 2.46 -8.91
N GLY A 176 -14.92 2.18 -10.18
CA GLY A 176 -15.44 0.88 -10.58
C GLY A 176 -14.35 -0.21 -10.66
N GLU A 177 -14.72 -1.32 -11.27
CA GLU A 177 -13.75 -2.37 -11.60
C GLU A 177 -12.75 -1.87 -12.63
N ILE A 178 -11.49 -2.30 -12.48
CA ILE A 178 -10.46 -2.09 -13.50
C ILE A 178 -10.78 -3.01 -14.68
N ARG A 179 -10.62 -2.53 -15.92
CA ARG A 179 -10.61 -3.44 -17.06
C ARG A 179 -9.28 -4.18 -17.05
N LEU A 180 -9.35 -5.51 -16.97
CA LEU A 180 -8.18 -6.36 -17.00
C LEU A 180 -7.67 -6.54 -18.44
N PRO A 181 -6.37 -6.84 -18.63
CA PRO A 181 -5.81 -7.15 -19.94
C PRO A 181 -6.60 -8.24 -20.64
N GLU A 182 -6.78 -8.10 -21.96
CA GLU A 182 -7.51 -9.10 -22.74
C GLU A 182 -6.84 -10.48 -22.62
N GLY A 183 -7.64 -11.52 -22.38
CA GLY A 183 -7.15 -12.87 -22.13
C GLY A 183 -6.70 -13.15 -20.69
N SER A 184 -6.92 -12.23 -19.75
CA SER A 184 -6.70 -12.50 -18.31
C SER A 184 -7.62 -13.62 -17.82
N VAL A 185 -7.06 -14.60 -17.10
CA VAL A 185 -7.80 -15.74 -16.55
C VAL A 185 -7.67 -15.75 -15.03
N LYS A 186 -8.80 -15.80 -14.31
CA LYS A 186 -8.81 -15.97 -12.85
C LYS A 186 -8.34 -17.39 -12.51
N VAL A 187 -7.33 -17.50 -11.66
CA VAL A 187 -6.72 -18.77 -11.24
C VAL A 187 -6.80 -19.01 -9.73
N GLY A 188 -7.16 -17.99 -8.95
CA GLY A 188 -7.26 -18.09 -7.49
C GLY A 188 -8.31 -17.14 -6.91
N ASP A 189 -8.83 -17.53 -5.75
CA ASP A 189 -9.77 -16.77 -4.93
C ASP A 189 -9.47 -17.09 -3.47
N ASP A 190 -9.14 -16.07 -2.67
CA ASP A 190 -8.84 -16.26 -1.26
C ASP A 190 -10.11 -16.31 -0.37
N GLY A 191 -11.29 -16.06 -0.95
CA GLY A 191 -12.58 -15.98 -0.23
C GLY A 191 -12.78 -14.68 0.55
N TYR A 192 -11.84 -13.74 0.48
CA TYR A 192 -11.84 -12.45 1.18
C TYR A 192 -11.75 -11.26 0.20
N GLY A 193 -12.06 -11.50 -1.08
CA GLY A 193 -12.12 -10.45 -2.10
C GLY A 193 -10.77 -10.14 -2.73
N PHE A 194 -9.79 -11.03 -2.60
CA PHE A 194 -8.56 -11.01 -3.38
C PHE A 194 -8.53 -12.17 -4.37
N TYR A 195 -8.21 -11.85 -5.62
CA TYR A 195 -8.24 -12.80 -6.72
C TYR A 195 -6.90 -12.82 -7.42
N ASP A 196 -6.40 -14.02 -7.70
CA ASP A 196 -5.20 -14.20 -8.52
C ASP A 196 -5.61 -14.42 -9.97
N TYR A 197 -4.93 -13.72 -10.87
CA TYR A 197 -5.10 -13.82 -12.32
C TYR A 197 -3.79 -14.20 -12.99
N LYS A 198 -3.90 -14.84 -14.15
CA LYS A 198 -2.81 -15.04 -15.10
C LYS A 198 -3.10 -14.33 -16.41
N TRP A 199 -2.08 -13.67 -16.96
CA TRP A 199 -2.12 -13.06 -18.28
C TRP A 199 -0.73 -13.18 -18.93
N ASN A 200 -0.69 -13.71 -20.15
CA ASN A 200 0.54 -13.88 -20.93
C ASN A 200 1.72 -14.49 -20.14
N GLY A 201 1.46 -15.51 -19.31
CA GLY A 201 2.46 -16.15 -18.44
C GLY A 201 2.78 -15.41 -17.12
N HIS A 202 2.33 -14.17 -16.96
CA HIS A 202 2.49 -13.38 -15.74
C HIS A 202 1.33 -13.64 -14.77
N THR A 203 1.62 -13.62 -13.47
CA THR A 203 0.60 -13.70 -12.41
C THR A 203 0.46 -12.34 -11.74
N PHE A 204 -0.77 -11.94 -11.39
CA PHE A 204 -1.05 -10.69 -10.69
C PHE A 204 -2.30 -10.82 -9.81
N GLY A 205 -2.36 -9.98 -8.79
CA GLY A 205 -3.47 -9.93 -7.84
C GLY A 205 -4.45 -8.80 -8.15
N VAL A 206 -5.74 -9.02 -7.87
CA VAL A 206 -6.78 -8.01 -7.98
C VAL A 206 -7.65 -8.06 -6.74
N PHE A 207 -7.74 -6.94 -6.02
CA PHE A 207 -8.75 -6.77 -4.99
C PHE A 207 -10.09 -6.38 -5.62
N GLY A 208 -11.17 -7.00 -5.16
CA GLY A 208 -12.56 -6.62 -5.47
C GLY A 208 -12.99 -5.30 -4.81
N ASN A 209 -14.31 -5.15 -4.61
CA ASN A 209 -14.90 -4.05 -3.86
C ASN A 209 -15.01 -4.38 -2.37
N TYR A 210 -14.86 -3.35 -1.53
CA TYR A 210 -14.67 -3.45 -0.08
C TYR A 210 -15.84 -4.14 0.64
N GLY A 211 -15.54 -5.08 1.54
CA GLY A 211 -16.57 -5.70 2.39
C GLY A 211 -16.11 -6.30 3.72
N LYS A 212 -14.83 -6.66 3.90
CA LYS A 212 -14.39 -7.43 5.08
C LYS A 212 -12.94 -7.18 5.53
N TYR A 213 -12.50 -5.93 5.65
CA TYR A 213 -11.18 -5.66 6.23
C TYR A 213 -11.10 -6.21 7.66
N ASN A 214 -10.18 -7.17 7.87
CA ASN A 214 -10.20 -8.04 9.03
C ASN A 214 -9.54 -7.41 10.27
N ARG A 215 -9.91 -7.89 11.47
CA ARG A 215 -9.34 -7.48 12.77
C ARG A 215 -7.94 -8.08 13.03
N SER A 216 -7.21 -8.44 11.97
CA SER A 216 -5.98 -9.23 12.01
C SER A 216 -4.70 -8.40 12.10
N ASP A 217 -4.85 -7.07 12.01
CA ASP A 217 -3.74 -6.13 11.92
C ASP A 217 -3.67 -5.28 13.18
N ILE A 218 -2.46 -5.04 13.68
CA ILE A 218 -2.17 -4.03 14.70
C ILE A 218 -1.58 -2.82 14.02
N ILE A 219 -2.20 -1.66 14.20
CA ILE A 219 -1.70 -0.41 13.61
C ILE A 219 -0.89 0.33 14.65
N VAL A 220 0.39 0.55 14.36
CA VAL A 220 1.26 1.44 15.14
C VAL A 220 1.27 2.80 14.44
N THR A 221 0.87 3.83 15.18
CA THR A 221 0.58 5.15 14.60
C THR A 221 1.57 6.20 15.10
N PRO A 222 1.73 7.34 14.39
CA PRO A 222 2.49 8.48 14.89
C PRO A 222 1.99 9.06 16.21
N LEU A 223 0.77 8.70 16.63
CA LEU A 223 0.19 9.08 17.92
C LEU A 223 0.70 8.22 19.09
N GLY A 224 1.59 7.25 18.83
CA GLY A 224 2.26 6.43 19.86
C GLY A 224 1.40 5.31 20.47
N ASN A 225 0.18 5.13 19.97
CA ASN A 225 -0.74 4.08 20.43
C ASN A 225 -1.01 3.06 19.32
N PHE A 226 -1.32 1.82 19.70
CA PHE A 226 -1.90 0.85 18.80
C PHE A 226 -3.42 0.84 18.85
N CYS A 227 -4.06 0.77 17.69
CA CYS A 227 -5.51 0.71 17.58
C CYS A 227 -5.94 -0.09 16.34
N ASP A 228 -7.24 -0.40 16.25
CA ASP A 228 -7.84 -0.90 15.02
C ASP A 228 -7.95 0.23 13.97
N TRP A 229 -8.14 -0.16 12.71
CA TRP A 229 -8.15 0.75 11.55
C TRP A 229 -9.21 1.84 11.65
N GLU A 230 -10.40 1.50 12.14
CA GLU A 230 -11.50 2.43 12.27
C GLU A 230 -11.21 3.52 13.31
N LYS A 231 -10.64 3.14 14.47
CA LYS A 231 -10.19 4.10 15.48
C LYS A 231 -9.07 5.00 14.97
N TYR A 232 -8.10 4.45 14.23
CA TYR A 232 -7.04 5.25 13.64
C TYR A 232 -7.60 6.30 12.68
N CYS A 233 -8.43 5.89 11.72
CA CYS A 233 -9.07 6.80 10.77
C CYS A 233 -9.84 7.93 11.49
N LYS A 234 -10.57 7.59 12.56
CA LYS A 234 -11.27 8.59 13.37
C LYS A 234 -10.33 9.60 14.04
N ALA A 235 -9.22 9.12 14.60
CA ALA A 235 -8.24 9.97 15.28
C ALA A 235 -7.55 10.97 14.34
N VAL A 236 -7.27 10.56 13.09
CA VAL A 236 -6.66 11.46 12.08
C VAL A 236 -7.69 12.25 11.27
N LYS A 237 -8.95 12.31 11.73
CA LYS A 237 -10.09 12.96 11.06
C LYS A 237 -10.34 12.45 9.63
N ASN A 238 -9.87 11.25 9.33
CA ASN A 238 -10.05 10.59 8.05
C ASN A 238 -11.36 9.80 8.02
N ASN A 239 -12.46 10.48 8.37
CA ASN A 239 -13.77 9.88 8.63
C ASN A 239 -14.56 9.53 7.36
N GLU A 240 -14.09 9.96 6.18
CA GLU A 240 -14.72 9.67 4.89
C GLU A 240 -14.27 8.31 4.31
N LEU A 241 -14.17 7.27 5.15
CA LEU A 241 -14.43 5.94 4.62
C LEU A 241 -15.93 5.93 4.32
N VAL A 242 -16.30 6.29 3.09
CA VAL A 242 -17.67 6.18 2.60
C VAL A 242 -17.99 4.69 2.59
N ARG A 243 -18.40 4.16 3.75
CA ARG A 243 -19.18 2.92 3.79
C ARG A 243 -20.47 3.28 3.09
N ARG A 244 -20.57 3.03 1.78
CA ARG A 244 -21.88 2.82 1.15
C ARG A 244 -22.45 1.54 1.78
N ASN A 245 -22.93 1.67 3.01
CA ASN A 245 -23.96 0.78 3.49
C ASN A 245 -25.20 1.12 2.68
N ASN A 246 -25.74 0.10 2.01
CA ASN A 246 -27.04 0.03 1.37
C ASN A 246 -27.09 0.47 -0.10
N HIS A 247 -27.40 -0.54 -0.94
CA HIS A 247 -27.97 -0.45 -2.29
C HIS A 247 -27.19 0.40 -3.31
N ILE A 248 -26.36 -0.28 -4.10
CA ILE A 248 -26.20 0.13 -5.51
C ILE A 248 -27.53 -0.24 -6.15
N ASP A 249 -28.40 0.75 -6.35
CA ASP A 249 -29.33 0.71 -7.48
C ASP A 249 -28.46 0.84 -8.73
N ASP A 250 -28.48 -0.19 -9.57
CA ASP A 250 -27.75 -0.25 -10.85
C ASP A 250 -28.29 0.75 -11.89
N ASP A 251 -29.29 1.56 -11.55
CA ASP A 251 -29.90 2.54 -12.45
C ASP A 251 -29.46 3.96 -12.14
N LYS A 252 -28.25 4.33 -12.53
CA LYS A 252 -27.85 5.71 -12.94
C LYS A 252 -26.37 5.82 -13.32
N ILE A 253 -25.99 5.20 -14.43
CA ILE A 253 -24.97 5.77 -15.31
C ILE A 253 -25.53 5.73 -16.73
N VAL A 254 -26.35 6.73 -17.04
CA VAL A 254 -26.72 7.10 -18.40
C VAL A 254 -26.55 8.61 -18.52
N HIS A 255 -25.89 8.98 -19.63
CA HIS A 255 -25.45 10.30 -20.11
C HIS A 255 -24.02 10.69 -19.72
#